data_AF-F3CKS8-F1
#
_entry.id   AF-F3CKS8-F1
#
_cell.length_a   1.000
_cell.length_b   1.000
_cell.length_c   1.000
_cell.angle_alpha   90.00
_cell.angle_beta   90.00
_cell.angle_gamma   90.00
#
_symmetry.space_group_name_H-M   'P 1'
#
loop_
_entity.id
_entity.type
_entity.pdbx_description
1 polymer ?
#
loop_
_entity_poly.entity_id
_entity_poly.type
_entity_poly.pdbx_seq_one_letter_code
_entity_poly.pdbx_strand_id
1 'polypeptide(L)'
;MAEAILLPSLAHRLGKDLTKHGVSIINVGGVGLRRYSKILQRKDTSKGEITVPTACITDMDVMPDCAPEIRGLKGVKGAVWPDIAKRRWRAEKDFGTTPEDIEKGLKEHREKRGESDGQCVRTFVADHWTLEYDLAFKGLSKEVHHAAYLAIYEEKIDDGTETKASLLKKAQKALEKIQTTHASEEARCSAIYKLFNRASKAIAAQHLIDFIDQGFENRSLDATILRGLLPTYVVHAIEYATGGSALATTPGPAHPLLAPAGSTNTLDEAAE
;
A
#
# COMPACT_ATOMS: atom_id res chain seq x y z
N MET A 1 2.37 -9.27 -7.82
CA MET A 1 2.34 -8.45 -6.59
C MET A 1 1.07 -8.76 -5.85
N ALA A 2 1.11 -8.85 -4.52
CA ALA A 2 -0.11 -8.98 -3.70
C ALA A 2 -0.96 -7.71 -3.80
N GLU A 3 -0.31 -6.55 -3.86
CA GLU A 3 -0.87 -5.20 -3.95
C GLU A 3 -1.84 -5.05 -5.12
N ALA A 4 -1.48 -5.55 -6.31
CA ALA A 4 -2.32 -5.48 -7.50
C ALA A 4 -3.62 -6.30 -7.40
N ILE A 5 -3.68 -7.25 -6.45
CA ILE A 5 -4.84 -8.08 -6.17
C ILE A 5 -5.62 -7.50 -4.97
N LEU A 6 -4.92 -7.10 -3.89
CA LEU A 6 -5.52 -6.61 -2.66
C LEU A 6 -6.13 -5.23 -2.80
N LEU A 7 -5.42 -4.27 -3.41
CA LEU A 7 -5.84 -2.87 -3.41
C LEU A 7 -7.21 -2.64 -4.08
N PRO A 8 -7.55 -3.24 -5.24
CA PRO A 8 -8.88 -3.10 -5.81
C PRO A 8 -9.98 -3.60 -4.88
N SER A 9 -9.79 -4.78 -4.28
CA SER A 9 -10.79 -5.40 -3.40
C SER A 9 -10.97 -4.63 -2.10
N LEU A 10 -9.87 -4.19 -1.47
CA LEU A 10 -9.92 -3.33 -0.29
C LEU A 10 -10.62 -2.00 -0.61
N ALA A 11 -10.27 -1.37 -1.73
CA ALA A 11 -10.90 -0.12 -2.14
C ALA A 11 -12.40 -0.28 -2.39
N HIS A 12 -12.83 -1.36 -3.04
CA HIS A 12 -14.24 -1.69 -3.22
C HIS A 12 -14.97 -1.82 -1.87
N ARG A 13 -14.40 -2.59 -0.93
CA ARG A 13 -14.97 -2.80 0.41
C ARG A 13 -14.96 -1.54 1.28
N LEU A 14 -14.09 -0.58 0.99
CA LEU A 14 -14.07 0.76 1.60
C LEU A 14 -15.02 1.76 0.90
N GLY A 15 -15.83 1.34 -0.07
CA GLY A 15 -16.73 2.22 -0.83
C GLY A 15 -16.02 3.11 -1.86
N LYS A 16 -14.77 2.80 -2.18
CA LYS A 16 -13.88 3.51 -3.10
C LYS A 16 -13.49 2.64 -4.29
N ASP A 17 -14.48 1.97 -4.89
CA ASP A 17 -14.27 1.10 -6.06
C ASP A 17 -13.42 1.81 -7.12
N LEU A 18 -12.22 1.26 -7.39
CA LEU A 18 -11.22 1.92 -8.24
C LEU A 18 -11.73 2.10 -9.67
N THR A 19 -12.42 1.09 -10.21
CA THR A 19 -12.97 1.11 -11.56
C THR A 19 -14.02 2.22 -11.70
N LYS A 20 -14.92 2.38 -10.72
CA LYS A 20 -15.92 3.45 -10.72
C LYS A 20 -15.30 4.85 -10.64
N HIS A 21 -14.11 4.97 -10.06
CA HIS A 21 -13.36 6.23 -9.98
C HIS A 21 -12.35 6.41 -11.13
N GLY A 22 -12.30 5.50 -12.10
CA GLY A 22 -11.35 5.56 -13.22
C GLY A 22 -9.88 5.35 -12.81
N VAL A 23 -9.64 4.71 -11.67
CA VAL A 23 -8.30 4.46 -11.15
C VAL A 23 -7.77 3.14 -11.68
N SER A 24 -6.56 3.18 -12.26
CA SER A 24 -5.83 1.99 -12.73
C SER A 24 -4.67 1.66 -11.80
N ILE A 25 -4.41 0.36 -11.61
CA ILE A 25 -3.23 -0.10 -10.87
C ILE A 25 -2.13 -0.46 -11.87
N ILE A 26 -0.92 0.06 -11.63
CA ILE A 26 0.27 -0.23 -12.42
C ILE A 26 1.29 -0.88 -11.50
N ASN A 27 1.61 -2.15 -11.75
CA ASN A 27 2.76 -2.80 -11.11
C ASN A 27 4.04 -2.39 -11.84
N VAL A 28 4.85 -1.57 -11.18
CA VAL A 28 6.06 -0.97 -11.77
C VAL A 28 7.31 -1.85 -11.64
N GLY A 29 7.25 -2.94 -10.85
CA GLY A 29 8.36 -3.87 -10.60
C GLY A 29 9.58 -3.22 -9.91
N GLY A 30 9.97 -3.75 -8.73
CA GLY A 30 11.21 -3.35 -8.03
C GLY A 30 11.44 -1.83 -7.96
N VAL A 31 12.62 -1.39 -8.45
CA VAL A 31 13.11 0.01 -8.42
C VAL A 31 12.44 0.96 -9.44
N GLY A 32 11.39 0.52 -10.15
CA GLY A 32 10.73 1.30 -11.21
C GLY A 32 9.90 2.49 -10.73
N LEU A 33 9.48 2.50 -9.46
CA LEU A 33 8.51 3.48 -8.92
C LEU A 33 8.91 4.93 -9.19
N ARG A 34 10.19 5.27 -8.93
CA ARG A 34 10.76 6.60 -9.17
C ARG A 34 10.74 7.04 -10.63
N ARG A 35 10.82 6.10 -11.58
CA ARG A 35 10.77 6.43 -13.01
C ARG A 35 9.33 6.68 -13.44
N TYR A 36 8.40 5.84 -12.99
CA TYR A 36 6.99 5.98 -13.29
C TYR A 36 6.38 7.23 -12.66
N SER A 37 6.76 7.58 -11.43
CA SER A 37 6.31 8.82 -10.79
C SER A 37 6.64 10.06 -11.61
N LYS A 38 7.82 10.08 -12.26
CA LYS A 38 8.26 11.20 -13.10
C LYS A 38 7.56 11.30 -14.45
N ILE A 39 7.00 10.20 -14.98
CA ILE A 39 6.21 10.24 -16.22
C ILE A 39 4.92 11.05 -16.00
N LEU A 40 4.37 10.99 -14.79
CA LEU A 40 3.14 11.68 -14.39
C LEU A 40 3.42 13.09 -13.86
N GLN A 41 4.59 13.64 -14.18
CA GLN A 41 4.99 14.99 -13.81
C GLN A 41 5.63 15.70 -15.00
N ARG A 42 5.21 16.94 -15.28
CA ARG A 42 5.88 17.77 -16.30
C ARG A 42 7.20 18.32 -15.77
N LYS A 43 8.28 18.17 -16.55
CA LYS A 43 9.57 18.79 -16.25
C LYS A 43 9.51 20.32 -16.25
N ASP A 44 8.70 20.89 -17.14
CA ASP A 44 8.49 22.33 -17.29
C ASP A 44 7.08 22.68 -16.82
N THR A 45 6.96 23.15 -15.58
CA THR A 45 5.68 23.49 -14.94
C THR A 45 5.03 24.73 -15.53
N SER A 46 5.77 25.57 -16.26
CA SER A 46 5.20 26.73 -16.97
C SER A 46 4.23 26.29 -18.08
N LYS A 47 4.35 25.05 -18.56
CA LYS A 47 3.47 24.41 -19.54
C LYS A 47 2.30 23.65 -18.89
N GLY A 48 1.99 23.97 -17.64
CA GLY A 48 0.98 23.29 -16.82
C GLY A 48 1.53 22.09 -16.05
N GLU A 49 0.63 21.41 -15.35
CA GLU A 49 0.92 20.20 -14.56
C GLU A 49 0.05 19.03 -15.02
N ILE A 50 0.48 17.80 -14.73
CA ILE A 50 -0.39 16.64 -14.85
C ILE A 50 -1.21 16.54 -13.57
N THR A 51 -2.52 16.71 -13.69
CA THR A 51 -3.45 16.80 -12.55
C THR A 51 -4.05 15.45 -12.14
N VAL A 52 -3.62 14.35 -12.76
CA VAL A 52 -4.08 13.00 -12.43
C VAL A 52 -3.50 12.57 -11.08
N PRO A 53 -4.33 12.33 -10.04
CA PRO A 53 -3.83 11.86 -8.75
C PRO A 53 -3.15 10.50 -8.90
N THR A 54 -1.90 10.44 -8.48
CA THR A 54 -1.08 9.24 -8.57
C THR A 54 -0.57 8.87 -7.18
N ALA A 55 -1.10 7.79 -6.62
CA ALA A 55 -0.60 7.22 -5.37
C ALA A 55 0.46 6.15 -5.66
N CYS A 56 1.70 6.43 -5.29
CA CYS A 56 2.81 5.48 -5.31
C CYS A 56 2.85 4.75 -3.97
N ILE A 57 2.70 3.42 -3.95
CA ILE A 57 2.82 2.63 -2.72
C ILE A 57 4.16 1.89 -2.72
N THR A 58 4.89 1.92 -1.60
CA THR A 58 6.17 1.23 -1.46
C THR A 58 6.35 0.66 -0.06
N ASP A 59 7.07 -0.45 0.01
CA ASP A 59 7.55 -1.00 1.27
C ASP A 59 8.56 -0.05 1.94
N MET A 60 8.63 -0.14 3.28
CA MET A 60 9.66 0.50 4.08
C MET A 60 11.00 -0.25 3.91
N ASP A 61 10.94 -1.57 3.72
CA ASP A 61 12.07 -2.51 3.68
C ASP A 61 12.97 -2.46 4.94
N VAL A 62 12.37 -2.08 6.07
CA VAL A 62 12.99 -2.12 7.39
C VAL A 62 12.17 -3.06 8.25
N MET A 63 12.79 -4.07 8.86
CA MET A 63 12.06 -5.01 9.71
C MET A 63 12.29 -4.73 11.19
N PRO A 64 11.36 -5.15 12.07
CA PRO A 64 11.63 -5.15 13.51
C PRO A 64 12.87 -5.97 13.83
N ASP A 65 13.58 -5.61 14.89
CA ASP A 65 14.85 -6.25 15.24
C ASP A 65 14.75 -7.74 15.58
N CYS A 66 13.56 -8.21 15.96
CA CYS A 66 13.31 -9.64 16.21
C CYS A 66 13.14 -10.46 14.92
N ALA A 67 12.79 -9.82 13.80
CA ALA A 67 12.43 -10.50 12.56
C ALA A 67 13.58 -11.29 11.90
N PRO A 68 14.85 -10.81 11.88
CA PRO A 68 15.95 -11.55 11.25
C PRO A 68 16.15 -12.96 11.81
N GLU A 69 16.07 -13.10 13.14
CA GLU A 69 16.21 -14.39 13.82
C GLU A 69 14.99 -15.27 13.59
N ILE A 70 13.78 -14.71 13.77
CA ILE A 70 12.52 -15.44 13.57
C ILE A 70 12.45 -16.00 12.14
N ARG A 71 12.86 -15.21 11.15
CA ARG A 71 12.90 -15.63 9.73
C ARG A 71 14.03 -16.58 9.40
N GLY A 72 15.01 -16.77 10.28
CA GLY A 72 16.18 -17.61 10.04
C GLY A 72 17.08 -17.05 8.95
N LEU A 73 17.31 -15.73 8.93
CA LEU A 73 18.17 -15.10 7.93
C LEU A 73 19.63 -15.57 8.10
N LYS A 74 20.29 -15.81 6.97
CA LYS A 74 21.66 -16.36 6.95
C LYS A 74 22.62 -15.49 7.76
N GLY A 75 23.34 -16.12 8.68
CA GLY A 75 24.37 -15.47 9.49
C GLY A 75 23.85 -14.72 10.72
N VAL A 76 22.54 -14.74 10.99
CA VAL A 76 21.96 -14.21 12.22
C VAL A 76 22.08 -15.23 13.36
N LYS A 77 22.63 -14.81 14.50
CA LYS A 77 22.71 -15.60 15.74
C LYS A 77 22.36 -14.71 16.93
N GLY A 78 21.11 -14.74 17.39
CA GLY A 78 20.60 -13.78 18.37
C GLY A 78 20.87 -12.34 17.92
N ALA A 79 21.55 -11.56 18.78
CA ALA A 79 21.90 -10.17 18.49
C ALA A 79 23.06 -9.99 17.47
N VAL A 80 23.82 -11.06 17.17
CA VAL A 80 24.99 -11.00 16.28
C VAL A 80 24.56 -11.18 14.84
N TRP A 81 24.72 -10.14 14.03
CA TRP A 81 24.30 -10.10 12.62
C TRP A 81 25.48 -9.86 11.67
N PRO A 82 25.36 -10.26 10.39
CA PRO A 82 26.32 -9.85 9.37
C PRO A 82 26.34 -8.32 9.21
N ASP A 83 27.52 -7.81 8.85
CA ASP A 83 27.72 -6.42 8.46
C ASP A 83 26.65 -5.96 7.46
N ILE A 84 26.12 -4.75 7.67
CA ILE A 84 25.10 -4.11 6.85
C ILE A 84 25.45 -4.08 5.35
N ALA A 85 26.74 -3.96 5.01
CA ALA A 85 27.23 -3.99 3.63
C ALA A 85 27.18 -5.39 2.99
N LYS A 86 27.14 -6.45 3.82
CA LYS A 86 27.13 -7.85 3.39
C LYS A 86 25.73 -8.46 3.35
N ARG A 87 24.69 -7.70 3.71
CA ARG A 87 23.30 -8.15 3.70
C ARG A 87 22.38 -7.21 2.93
N ARG A 88 21.33 -7.78 2.34
CA ARG A 88 20.33 -7.08 1.50
C ARG A 88 19.08 -6.65 2.29
N TRP A 89 19.20 -6.50 3.59
CA TRP A 89 18.08 -6.16 4.46
C TRP A 89 18.53 -5.17 5.53
N ARG A 90 17.56 -4.44 6.08
CA ARG A 90 17.73 -3.47 7.18
C ARG A 90 16.76 -3.81 8.29
N ALA A 91 17.15 -3.52 9.52
CA ALA A 91 16.27 -3.54 10.68
C ALA A 91 16.36 -2.20 11.42
N GLU A 92 15.45 -1.96 12.36
CA GLU A 92 15.31 -0.68 13.05
C GLU A 92 16.62 -0.23 13.72
N LYS A 93 17.35 -1.13 14.40
CA LYS A 93 18.65 -0.79 15.02
C LYS A 93 19.76 -0.41 14.05
N ASP A 94 19.56 -0.57 12.73
CA ASP A 94 20.54 -0.11 11.74
C ASP A 94 20.49 1.40 11.52
N PHE A 95 19.47 2.08 12.06
CA PHE A 95 19.22 3.51 11.84
C PHE A 95 19.68 4.41 13.00
N GLY A 96 20.20 3.84 14.09
CA GLY A 96 20.69 4.62 15.23
C GLY A 96 21.10 3.75 16.41
N THR A 97 21.67 4.38 17.43
CA THR A 97 22.04 3.71 18.69
C THR A 97 21.11 4.08 19.85
N THR A 98 20.50 5.27 19.81
CA THR A 98 19.45 5.70 20.74
C THR A 98 18.08 5.65 20.07
N PRO A 99 16.98 5.61 20.85
CA PRO A 99 15.62 5.69 20.30
C PRO A 99 15.40 6.91 19.40
N GLU A 100 15.96 8.07 19.77
CA GLU A 100 15.84 9.31 19.02
C GLU A 100 16.59 9.25 17.68
N ASP A 101 17.79 8.65 17.66
CA ASP A 101 18.55 8.45 16.43
C ASP A 101 17.85 7.49 15.49
N ILE A 102 17.29 6.39 16.03
CA ILE A 102 16.51 5.42 15.26
C ILE A 102 15.28 6.10 14.65
N GLU A 103 14.49 6.84 15.44
CA GLU A 103 13.31 7.55 14.95
C GLU A 103 13.68 8.52 13.83
N LYS A 104 14.73 9.31 14.02
CA LYS A 104 15.23 10.24 13.01
C LYS A 104 15.67 9.51 11.73
N GLY A 105 16.46 8.45 11.86
CA GLY A 105 16.96 7.68 10.71
C GLY A 105 15.84 7.00 9.93
N LEU A 106 14.83 6.45 10.62
CA LEU A 106 13.63 5.89 10.00
C LEU A 106 12.81 6.97 9.29
N LYS A 107 12.66 8.14 9.90
CA LYS A 107 11.98 9.28 9.26
C LYS A 107 12.68 9.72 7.97
N GLU A 108 13.99 9.92 8.01
CA GLU A 108 14.78 10.28 6.82
C GLU A 108 14.71 9.21 5.74
N HIS A 109 14.71 7.92 6.12
CA HIS A 109 14.54 6.81 5.17
C HIS A 109 13.16 6.82 4.50
N ARG A 110 12.11 7.12 5.26
CA ARG A 110 10.75 7.30 4.74
C ARG A 110 10.66 8.48 3.78
N GLU A 111 11.21 9.63 4.17
CA GLU A 111 11.21 10.85 3.34
C GLU A 111 11.95 10.62 2.00
N LYS A 112 13.08 9.89 2.02
CA LYS A 112 13.81 9.52 0.80
C LYS A 112 12.99 8.69 -0.18
N ARG A 113 12.03 7.87 0.29
CA ARG A 113 11.13 7.13 -0.61
C ARG A 113 10.20 8.06 -1.38
N GLY A 114 9.83 9.20 -0.79
CA GLY A 114 9.01 10.24 -1.39
C GLY A 114 9.78 11.34 -2.11
N GLU A 115 11.10 11.21 -2.31
CA GLU A 115 11.93 12.27 -2.92
C GLU A 115 11.51 12.67 -4.34
N SER A 116 10.70 11.81 -4.99
CA SER A 116 10.23 11.99 -6.36
C SER A 116 8.76 12.41 -6.42
N ASP A 117 8.17 12.77 -5.28
CA ASP A 117 6.84 13.37 -5.21
C ASP A 117 6.87 14.79 -5.80
N GLY A 118 5.75 15.16 -6.43
CA GLY A 118 5.60 16.44 -7.11
C GLY A 118 4.31 16.49 -7.90
N GLN A 119 3.81 17.69 -8.21
CA GLN A 119 2.49 17.90 -8.84
C GLN A 119 1.41 17.07 -8.11
N CYS A 120 0.68 16.20 -8.83
CA CYS A 120 -0.32 15.30 -8.27
C CYS A 120 0.21 13.88 -7.95
N VAL A 121 1.52 13.68 -7.83
CA VAL A 121 2.12 12.39 -7.42
C VAL A 121 2.52 12.41 -5.95
N ARG A 122 2.10 11.38 -5.20
CA ARG A 122 2.38 11.21 -3.76
C ARG A 122 2.80 9.78 -3.44
N THR A 123 3.80 9.62 -2.57
CA THR A 123 4.30 8.32 -2.13
C THR A 123 3.80 7.98 -0.73
N PHE A 124 3.17 6.81 -0.60
CA PHE A 124 2.64 6.23 0.62
C PHE A 124 3.51 5.03 1.00
N VAL A 125 4.32 5.20 2.03
CA VAL A 125 5.30 4.20 2.48
C VAL A 125 4.69 3.34 3.58
N ALA A 126 4.92 2.03 3.54
CA ALA A 126 4.54 1.11 4.61
C ALA A 126 4.98 1.62 5.99
N ASP A 127 4.16 1.40 7.01
CA ASP A 127 4.37 1.92 8.36
C ASP A 127 5.57 1.23 9.00
N HIS A 128 5.65 -0.11 8.91
CA HIS A 128 6.74 -0.87 9.51
C HIS A 128 7.65 -1.50 8.46
N TRP A 129 7.16 -2.46 7.68
CA TRP A 129 8.04 -3.30 6.87
C TRP A 129 7.58 -3.47 5.43
N THR A 130 6.50 -4.24 5.25
CA THR A 130 5.92 -4.63 3.96
C THR A 130 4.41 -4.73 4.13
N LEU A 131 3.65 -4.69 3.02
CA LEU A 131 2.19 -4.76 3.09
C LEU A 131 1.66 -5.92 3.94
N GLU A 132 2.17 -7.14 3.77
CA GLU A 132 1.63 -8.29 4.50
C GLU A 132 1.92 -8.24 6.01
N TYR A 133 3.12 -7.76 6.37
CA TYR A 133 3.46 -7.54 7.78
C TYR A 133 2.56 -6.46 8.39
N ASP A 134 2.39 -5.32 7.70
CA ASP A 134 1.62 -4.20 8.23
C ASP A 134 0.13 -4.53 8.35
N LEU A 135 -0.44 -5.30 7.41
CA LEU A 135 -1.81 -5.81 7.52
C LEU A 135 -1.98 -6.69 8.76
N ALA A 136 -1.02 -7.61 8.99
CA ALA A 136 -1.05 -8.47 10.17
C ALA A 136 -0.95 -7.64 11.47
N PHE A 137 0.01 -6.72 11.52
CA PHE A 137 0.31 -5.88 12.67
C PHE A 137 -0.84 -4.94 13.03
N LYS A 138 -1.53 -4.40 12.02
CA LYS A 138 -2.60 -3.43 12.25
C LYS A 138 -3.88 -4.05 12.82
N GLY A 139 -4.19 -5.30 12.46
CA GLY A 139 -5.39 -5.95 12.97
C GLY A 139 -5.86 -7.18 12.22
N LEU A 140 -5.27 -7.51 11.06
CA LEU A 140 -5.65 -8.66 10.24
C LEU A 140 -4.70 -9.86 10.44
N SER A 141 -4.11 -10.01 11.64
CA SER A 141 -3.10 -11.04 11.91
C SER A 141 -3.60 -12.45 11.65
N LYS A 142 -4.85 -12.76 12.04
CA LYS A 142 -5.47 -14.07 11.81
C LYS A 142 -5.72 -14.32 10.33
N GLU A 143 -6.30 -13.34 9.63
CA GLU A 143 -6.67 -13.44 8.22
C GLU A 143 -5.42 -13.59 7.35
N VAL A 144 -4.39 -12.77 7.60
CA VAL A 144 -3.10 -12.85 6.89
C VAL A 144 -2.41 -14.19 7.16
N HIS A 145 -2.39 -14.66 8.41
CA HIS A 145 -1.83 -15.96 8.74
C HIS A 145 -2.55 -17.09 8.02
N HIS A 146 -3.88 -17.14 8.12
CA HIS A 146 -4.67 -18.22 7.52
C HIS A 146 -4.59 -18.18 5.99
N ALA A 147 -4.52 -16.99 5.39
CA ALA A 147 -4.36 -16.84 3.96
C ALA A 147 -3.00 -17.33 3.46
N ALA A 148 -1.92 -16.97 4.17
CA ALA A 148 -0.59 -17.49 3.89
C ALA A 148 -0.50 -19.00 4.11
N TYR A 149 -1.17 -19.52 5.14
CA TYR A 149 -1.23 -20.96 5.41
C TYR A 149 -1.94 -21.72 4.28
N LEU A 150 -3.12 -21.26 3.86
CA LEU A 150 -3.82 -21.86 2.73
C LEU A 150 -2.96 -21.81 1.46
N ALA A 151 -2.31 -20.68 1.17
CA ALA A 151 -1.44 -20.53 0.01
C ALA A 151 -0.22 -21.48 0.01
N ILE A 152 0.24 -21.95 1.17
CA ILE A 152 1.33 -22.95 1.27
C ILE A 152 0.82 -24.36 0.94
N TYR A 153 -0.46 -24.63 1.21
CA TYR A 153 -1.04 -25.97 1.14
C TYR A 153 -2.15 -26.09 0.10
N GLU A 154 -2.25 -25.12 -0.82
CA GLU A 154 -3.30 -25.08 -1.86
C GLU A 154 -3.26 -26.33 -2.74
N GLU A 155 -2.06 -26.80 -3.11
CA GLU A 155 -1.89 -28.04 -3.88
C GLU A 155 -2.57 -29.26 -3.22
N LYS A 156 -2.67 -29.29 -1.88
CA LYS A 156 -3.35 -30.36 -1.14
C LYS A 156 -4.87 -30.28 -1.20
N ILE A 157 -5.40 -29.10 -1.49
CA ILE A 157 -6.83 -28.92 -1.77
C ILE A 157 -7.09 -29.42 -3.19
N ASP A 158 -6.24 -29.03 -4.13
CA ASP A 158 -6.36 -29.38 -5.55
C ASP A 158 -6.25 -30.88 -5.80
N ASP A 159 -5.36 -31.58 -5.09
CA ASP A 159 -5.20 -33.04 -5.17
C ASP A 159 -6.25 -33.83 -4.35
N GLY A 160 -7.12 -33.13 -3.61
CA GLY A 160 -8.18 -33.71 -2.78
C GLY A 160 -7.71 -34.40 -1.50
N THR A 161 -6.43 -34.29 -1.13
CA THR A 161 -5.88 -34.91 0.10
C THR A 161 -6.28 -34.17 1.37
N GLU A 162 -6.60 -32.88 1.27
CA GLU A 162 -7.08 -32.05 2.35
C GLU A 162 -8.30 -31.23 1.92
N THR A 163 -9.10 -30.81 2.90
CA THR A 163 -10.19 -29.84 2.67
C THR A 163 -9.79 -28.47 3.21
N LYS A 164 -10.33 -27.39 2.63
CA LYS A 164 -10.17 -26.01 3.15
C LYS A 164 -10.51 -25.95 4.65
N ALA A 165 -11.59 -26.61 5.07
CA ALA A 165 -11.99 -26.67 6.48
C ALA A 165 -10.97 -27.40 7.39
N SER A 166 -10.38 -28.51 6.92
CA SER A 166 -9.29 -29.21 7.63
C SER A 166 -8.06 -28.32 7.79
N LEU A 167 -7.64 -27.66 6.70
CA LEU A 167 -6.49 -26.77 6.72
C LEU A 167 -6.71 -25.55 7.60
N LEU A 168 -7.91 -24.97 7.63
CA LEU A 168 -8.22 -23.86 8.54
C LEU A 168 -8.12 -24.25 10.02
N LYS A 169 -8.51 -25.47 10.39
CA LYS A 169 -8.30 -25.99 11.75
C LYS A 169 -6.81 -26.13 12.07
N LYS A 170 -5.99 -26.55 11.11
CA LYS A 170 -4.53 -26.64 11.26
C LYS A 170 -3.88 -25.27 11.33
N ALA A 171 -4.32 -24.32 10.51
CA ALA A 171 -3.89 -22.93 10.54
C ALA A 171 -4.19 -22.29 11.89
N GLN A 172 -5.40 -22.52 12.44
CA GLN A 172 -5.76 -22.02 13.77
C GLN A 172 -4.80 -22.51 14.85
N LYS A 173 -4.48 -23.82 14.88
CA LYS A 173 -3.50 -24.38 15.83
C LYS A 173 -2.09 -23.81 15.62
N ALA A 174 -1.69 -23.57 14.37
CA ALA A 174 -0.40 -22.97 14.04
C ALA A 174 -0.31 -21.51 14.54
N LEU A 175 -1.39 -20.75 14.40
CA LEU A 175 -1.49 -19.37 14.91
C LEU A 175 -1.43 -19.34 16.44
N GLU A 176 -2.18 -20.21 17.12
CA GLU A 176 -2.13 -20.35 18.59
C GLU A 176 -0.71 -20.68 19.08
N LYS A 177 0.02 -21.51 18.34
CA LYS A 177 1.42 -21.78 18.63
C LYS A 177 2.30 -20.52 18.47
N ILE A 178 2.08 -19.71 17.44
CA ILE A 178 2.79 -18.43 17.27
C ILE A 178 2.49 -17.50 18.45
N GLN A 179 1.22 -17.41 18.86
CA GLN A 179 0.78 -16.56 19.96
C GLN A 179 1.37 -16.96 21.31
N THR A 180 1.55 -18.27 21.55
CA THR A 180 2.18 -18.77 22.79
C THR A 180 3.70 -18.73 22.75
N THR A 181 4.31 -18.83 21.57
CA THR A 181 5.78 -18.80 21.40
C THR A 181 6.35 -17.39 21.50
N HIS A 182 5.60 -16.38 21.03
CA HIS A 182 6.08 -15.00 20.90
C HIS A 182 5.23 -14.04 21.74
N ALA A 183 5.90 -13.33 22.66
CA ALA A 183 5.23 -12.42 23.58
C ALA A 183 4.86 -11.07 22.92
N SER A 184 5.73 -10.51 22.06
CA SER A 184 5.49 -9.22 21.43
C SER A 184 4.72 -9.34 20.12
N GLU A 185 3.96 -8.30 19.78
CA GLU A 185 3.21 -8.22 18.53
C GLU A 185 4.14 -8.26 17.31
N GLU A 186 5.27 -7.57 17.38
CA GLU A 186 6.29 -7.58 16.33
C GLU A 186 6.82 -8.99 16.05
N ALA A 187 7.06 -9.78 17.09
CA ALA A 187 7.55 -11.14 16.96
C ALA A 187 6.46 -12.06 16.38
N ARG A 188 5.20 -11.91 16.82
CA ARG A 188 4.06 -12.63 16.24
C ARG A 188 3.88 -12.31 14.75
N CYS A 189 3.88 -11.04 14.38
CA CYS A 189 3.75 -10.59 13.00
C CYS A 189 4.95 -10.99 12.14
N SER A 190 6.16 -10.99 12.70
CA SER A 190 7.35 -11.50 12.01
C SER A 190 7.26 -13.01 11.76
N ALA A 191 6.69 -13.77 12.69
CA ALA A 191 6.46 -15.20 12.54
C ALA A 191 5.36 -15.50 11.51
N ILE A 192 4.32 -14.67 11.43
CA ILE A 192 3.31 -14.73 10.36
C ILE A 192 3.97 -14.41 9.02
N TYR A 193 4.72 -13.32 8.93
CA TYR A 193 5.40 -12.90 7.69
C TYR A 193 6.40 -13.95 7.19
N LYS A 194 7.01 -14.74 8.07
CA LYS A 194 7.88 -15.87 7.70
C LYS A 194 7.19 -16.89 6.78
N LEU A 195 5.86 -17.07 6.87
CA LEU A 195 5.14 -18.00 5.99
C LEU A 195 5.33 -17.64 4.51
N PHE A 196 5.48 -16.35 4.18
CA PHE A 196 5.73 -15.85 2.83
C PHE A 196 7.13 -16.17 2.28
N ASN A 197 8.00 -16.84 3.06
CA ASN A 197 9.17 -17.51 2.50
C ASN A 197 8.78 -18.71 1.61
N ARG A 198 7.57 -19.25 1.78
CA ARG A 198 7.03 -20.41 1.05
C ARG A 198 5.71 -20.10 0.36
N ALA A 199 4.85 -19.29 0.98
CA ALA A 199 3.56 -18.93 0.44
C ALA A 199 3.71 -18.07 -0.83
N SER A 200 2.91 -18.34 -1.85
CA SER A 200 2.73 -17.39 -2.96
C SER A 200 1.99 -16.15 -2.45
N LYS A 201 2.63 -14.99 -2.55
CA LYS A 201 2.01 -13.69 -2.19
C LYS A 201 0.69 -13.43 -2.94
N ALA A 202 0.60 -13.87 -4.20
CA ALA A 202 -0.59 -13.67 -5.02
C ALA A 202 -1.77 -14.55 -4.57
N ILE A 203 -1.51 -15.84 -4.29
CA ILE A 203 -2.52 -16.77 -3.80
C ILE A 203 -2.98 -16.37 -2.39
N ALA A 204 -2.02 -16.02 -1.51
CA ALA A 204 -2.35 -15.52 -0.18
C ALA A 204 -3.20 -14.24 -0.25
N ALA A 205 -2.93 -13.34 -1.19
CA ALA A 205 -3.78 -12.16 -1.42
C ALA A 205 -5.22 -12.54 -1.79
N GLN A 206 -5.41 -13.54 -2.65
CA GLN A 206 -6.75 -14.02 -3.03
C GLN A 206 -7.49 -14.60 -1.82
N HIS A 207 -6.87 -15.47 -1.03
CA HIS A 207 -7.48 -16.00 0.19
C HIS A 207 -7.76 -14.93 1.24
N LEU A 208 -6.91 -13.91 1.35
CA LEU A 208 -7.15 -12.79 2.25
C LEU A 208 -8.42 -12.03 1.84
N ILE A 209 -8.65 -11.82 0.54
CA ILE A 209 -9.88 -11.22 0.02
C ILE A 209 -11.09 -12.09 0.37
N ASP A 210 -11.00 -13.42 0.18
CA ASP A 210 -12.09 -14.33 0.55
C ASP A 210 -12.49 -14.16 2.03
N PHE A 211 -11.52 -14.03 2.94
CA PHE A 211 -11.82 -13.87 4.37
C PHE A 211 -12.46 -12.51 4.67
N ILE A 212 -11.97 -11.45 4.03
CA ILE A 212 -12.57 -10.12 4.18
C ILE A 212 -14.02 -10.17 3.67
N ASP A 213 -14.23 -10.73 2.48
CA ASP A 213 -15.55 -10.83 1.84
C ASP A 213 -16.53 -11.66 2.68
N GLN A 214 -16.09 -12.80 3.22
CA GLN A 214 -16.89 -13.59 4.17
C GLN A 214 -17.26 -12.78 5.41
N GLY A 215 -16.35 -11.93 5.91
CA GLY A 215 -16.62 -11.02 7.03
C GLY A 215 -17.69 -9.98 6.71
N PHE A 216 -17.77 -9.50 5.47
CA PHE A 216 -18.86 -8.62 5.02
C PHE A 216 -20.18 -9.38 4.88
N GLU A 217 -20.15 -10.59 4.31
CA GLU A 217 -21.34 -11.44 4.12
C GLU A 217 -21.97 -11.84 5.45
N ASN A 218 -21.16 -12.23 6.43
CA ASN A 218 -21.63 -12.63 7.76
C ASN A 218 -21.82 -11.43 8.72
N ARG A 219 -21.56 -10.20 8.26
CA ARG A 219 -21.68 -8.94 9.01
C ARG A 219 -20.75 -8.80 10.22
N SER A 220 -19.64 -9.55 10.27
CA SER A 220 -18.58 -9.32 11.24
C SER A 220 -17.66 -8.15 10.85
N LEU A 221 -17.66 -7.76 9.58
CA LEU A 221 -16.96 -6.59 9.05
C LEU A 221 -17.95 -5.66 8.33
N ASP A 222 -17.66 -4.37 8.42
CA ASP A 222 -18.20 -3.35 7.54
C ASP A 222 -17.05 -2.43 7.08
N ALA A 223 -17.35 -1.43 6.24
CA ALA A 223 -16.35 -0.51 5.73
C ALA A 223 -15.62 0.27 6.84
N THR A 224 -16.33 0.62 7.94
CA THR A 224 -15.77 1.38 9.07
C THR A 224 -14.81 0.51 9.87
N ILE A 225 -15.22 -0.72 10.20
CA ILE A 225 -14.40 -1.69 10.91
C ILE A 225 -13.18 -2.04 10.07
N LEU A 226 -13.37 -2.37 8.79
CA LEU A 226 -12.26 -2.70 7.89
C LEU A 226 -11.26 -1.54 7.82
N ARG A 227 -11.74 -0.29 7.68
CA ARG A 227 -10.86 0.90 7.69
C ARG A 227 -10.00 0.97 8.96
N GLY A 228 -10.57 0.64 10.12
CA GLY A 228 -9.84 0.60 11.40
C GLY A 228 -8.78 -0.49 11.49
N LEU A 229 -8.95 -1.58 10.73
CA LEU A 229 -8.03 -2.74 10.68
C LEU A 229 -6.96 -2.62 9.58
N LEU A 230 -7.02 -1.61 8.71
CA LEU A 230 -6.08 -1.41 7.62
C LEU A 230 -4.97 -0.40 7.97
N PRO A 231 -3.74 -0.61 7.47
CA PRO A 231 -2.66 0.37 7.63
C PRO A 231 -3.05 1.72 7.03
N THR A 232 -2.67 2.80 7.72
CA THR A 232 -3.12 4.15 7.36
C THR A 232 -2.66 4.55 5.96
N TYR A 233 -1.44 4.17 5.58
CA TYR A 233 -0.89 4.47 4.26
C TYR A 233 -1.69 3.83 3.12
N VAL A 234 -2.27 2.64 3.32
CA VAL A 234 -3.11 1.95 2.33
C VAL A 234 -4.40 2.71 2.12
N VAL A 235 -5.07 3.08 3.23
CA VAL A 235 -6.31 3.84 3.20
C VAL A 235 -6.10 5.19 2.52
N HIS A 236 -5.07 5.94 2.93
CA HIS A 236 -4.77 7.25 2.33
C HIS A 236 -4.39 7.15 0.86
N ALA A 237 -3.67 6.11 0.44
CA ALA A 237 -3.34 5.90 -0.97
C ALA A 237 -4.59 5.68 -1.83
N ILE A 238 -5.54 4.85 -1.34
CA ILE A 238 -6.83 4.60 -2.01
C ILE A 238 -7.64 5.90 -2.09
N GLU A 239 -7.74 6.65 -0.99
CA GLU A 239 -8.48 7.90 -0.96
C GLU A 239 -7.90 8.97 -1.87
N TYR A 240 -6.57 9.10 -1.89
CA TYR A 240 -5.88 10.05 -2.75
C TYR A 240 -6.08 9.72 -4.23
N ALA A 241 -5.88 8.46 -4.62
CA ALA A 241 -6.07 8.02 -6.00
C ALA A 241 -7.52 8.18 -6.48
N THR A 242 -8.50 7.93 -5.59
CA THR A 242 -9.93 8.04 -5.91
C THR A 242 -10.48 9.47 -5.75
N GLY A 243 -9.71 10.39 -5.17
CA GLY A 243 -10.09 11.80 -5.00
C GLY A 243 -10.12 12.60 -6.32
N GLY A 244 -9.56 12.06 -7.41
CA GLY A 244 -9.46 12.73 -8.71
C GLY A 244 -10.79 13.13 -9.34
N SER A 245 -11.88 12.42 -9.03
CA SER A 245 -13.21 12.79 -9.52
C SER A 245 -13.70 14.14 -8.98
N ALA A 246 -13.18 14.59 -7.82
CA ALA A 246 -13.48 15.90 -7.24
C ALA A 246 -12.57 17.04 -7.75
N LEU A 247 -11.38 16.72 -8.27
CA LEU A 247 -10.39 17.70 -8.76
C LEU A 247 -10.71 18.22 -10.18
N ALA A 248 -11.69 17.61 -10.88
CA ALA A 248 -12.10 18.02 -12.23
C ALA A 248 -13.07 19.21 -12.27
N THR A 249 -13.45 19.78 -11.12
CA THR A 249 -14.54 20.79 -11.03
C THR A 249 -14.09 22.21 -10.71
N THR A 250 -12.86 22.59 -11.03
CA THR A 250 -12.52 24.03 -11.08
C THR A 250 -12.85 24.54 -12.47
N PRO A 251 -13.84 25.45 -12.66
CA PRO A 251 -14.03 26.10 -13.94
C PRO A 251 -12.75 26.89 -14.23
N GLY A 252 -12.12 26.64 -15.38
CA GLY A 252 -11.03 27.49 -15.85
C GLY A 252 -11.49 28.95 -15.92
N PRO A 253 -10.57 29.92 -15.77
CA PRO A 253 -10.93 31.33 -15.87
C PRO A 253 -11.58 31.57 -17.24
N ALA A 254 -12.76 32.18 -17.21
CA ALA A 254 -13.50 32.55 -18.40
C ALA A 254 -12.58 33.37 -19.32
N HIS A 255 -12.32 32.86 -20.52
CA HIS A 255 -11.73 33.67 -21.57
C HIS A 255 -12.65 34.88 -21.82
N PRO A 256 -12.14 36.12 -21.84
CA PRO A 256 -12.96 37.27 -22.20
C PRO A 256 -13.49 37.06 -23.62
N LEU A 257 -14.80 37.11 -23.79
CA LEU A 257 -15.40 37.25 -25.11
C LEU A 257 -14.80 38.49 -25.77
N LEU A 258 -14.18 38.30 -26.95
CA LEU A 258 -13.88 39.42 -27.85
C LEU A 258 -15.19 40.15 -28.15
N ALA A 259 -15.27 41.41 -27.73
CA ALA A 259 -16.31 42.32 -28.20
C ALA A 259 -16.15 42.51 -29.72
N PRO A 260 -17.24 42.47 -30.50
CA PRO A 260 -17.16 42.79 -31.92
C PRO A 260 -16.86 44.29 -32.08
N ALA A 261 -15.82 44.59 -32.85
CA ALA A 261 -15.48 45.95 -33.24
C ALA A 261 -16.67 46.59 -33.98
N GLY A 262 -17.13 47.72 -33.45
CA GLY A 262 -18.22 48.50 -34.03
C GLY A 262 -17.88 49.02 -35.42
N SER A 263 -18.81 48.80 -36.33
CA SER A 263 -18.92 49.47 -37.63
C SER A 263 -19.17 50.97 -37.43
N THR A 264 -18.27 51.80 -37.93
CA THR A 264 -18.46 53.23 -38.12
C THR A 264 -19.55 53.48 -39.16
N ASN A 265 -20.65 54.13 -38.76
CA ASN A 265 -21.56 54.82 -39.68
C ASN A 265 -21.58 56.29 -39.29
N THR A 266 -20.95 57.12 -40.13
CA THR A 266 -21.11 58.57 -40.17
C THR A 266 -22.45 58.89 -40.85
N LEU A 267 -23.36 59.50 -40.11
CA LEU A 267 -24.45 60.29 -40.66
C LEU A 267 -24.26 61.71 -40.16
N ASP A 268 -23.92 62.58 -41.11
CA ASP A 268 -23.79 64.01 -40.95
C ASP A 268 -24.98 64.62 -41.71
N GLU A 269 -25.90 65.27 -40.99
CA GLU A 269 -26.92 66.11 -41.61
C GLU A 269 -27.29 67.28 -40.65
N ALA A 270 -26.69 68.43 -40.97
CA ALA A 270 -27.22 69.80 -40.99
C ALA A 270 -28.09 70.36 -39.83
N ALA A 271 -27.65 71.50 -39.30
CA ALA A 271 -28.53 72.63 -38.95
C ALA A 271 -27.74 73.97 -38.92
N GLU A 272 -28.24 74.93 -39.70
CA GLU A 272 -28.13 76.41 -39.66
C GLU A 272 -26.84 77.13 -39.25
#